data_AF-A0AAN9AF46-F1
#
_entry.id   AF-A0AAN9AF46-F1
#
_cell.length_a   1.000
_cell.length_b   1.000
_cell.length_c   1.000
_cell.angle_alpha   90.00
_cell.angle_beta   90.00
_cell.angle_gamma   90.00
#
_symmetry.space_group_name_H-M   'P 1'
#
loop_
_entity.id
_entity.type
_entity.pdbx_description
1 polymer ?
#
loop_
_entity_poly.entity_id
_entity_poly.type
_entity_poly.pdbx_seq_one_letter_code
_entity_poly.pdbx_strand_id
1 'polypeptide(L)' 'MSARGGRCGINQLGGHYANGRPLPPMTRWRILQLALMGYRPCDISRHLLVSHGCYYYHYYCYYNYY' A
#
# COMPACT_ATOMS: atom_id res chain seq x y z
N MET A 1 10.78 -11.70 27.07
CA MET A 1 11.06 -11.25 25.69
C MET A 1 9.76 -11.29 24.89
N SER A 2 8.89 -10.27 25.01
CA SER A 2 7.62 -10.24 24.26
C SER A 2 7.83 -9.42 23.00
N ALA A 3 8.09 -10.10 21.88
CA ALA A 3 8.18 -9.47 20.58
C ALA A 3 6.84 -8.79 20.31
N ARG A 4 6.86 -7.45 20.23
CA ARG A 4 5.74 -6.62 19.75
C ARG A 4 5.46 -6.98 18.29
N GLY A 5 4.81 -8.12 18.09
CA GLY A 5 4.40 -8.63 16.80
C GLY A 5 3.29 -7.74 16.28
N GLY A 6 3.65 -6.74 15.48
CA GLY A 6 2.67 -6.05 14.64
C GLY A 6 1.87 -7.13 13.92
N ARG A 7 0.56 -7.18 14.16
CA ARG A 7 -0.33 -8.19 13.59
C ARG A 7 -0.17 -8.17 12.07
N CYS A 8 0.50 -9.19 11.54
CA CYS A 8 0.53 -9.51 10.13
C CYS A 8 -0.81 -10.18 9.81
N GLY A 9 -1.48 -9.70 8.77
CA GLY A 9 -2.78 -10.22 8.37
C GLY A 9 -3.00 -10.11 6.87
N ILE A 10 -4.10 -10.71 6.43
CA ILE A 10 -4.61 -10.60 5.06
C ILE A 10 -5.75 -9.58 5.11
N ASN A 11 -5.69 -8.57 4.24
CA ASN A 11 -6.77 -7.59 4.13
C ASN A 11 -7.96 -8.18 3.34
N GLN A 12 -9.08 -7.46 3.27
CA GLN A 12 -10.28 -7.93 2.57
C GLN A 12 -10.09 -8.12 1.06
N LEU A 13 -9.01 -7.59 0.50
CA LEU A 13 -8.61 -7.77 -0.90
C LEU A 13 -7.65 -8.96 -1.08
N GLY A 14 -7.28 -9.67 -0.02
CA GLY A 14 -6.34 -10.79 -0.08
C GLY A 14 -4.86 -10.40 0.01
N GLY A 15 -4.54 -9.12 0.21
CA GLY A 15 -3.15 -8.65 0.33
C GLY A 15 -2.61 -8.71 1.75
N HIS A 16 -1.32 -9.04 1.86
CA HIS A 16 -0.62 -9.03 3.14
C HIS A 16 -0.37 -7.61 3.63
N TYR A 17 -0.73 -7.34 4.89
CA TYR A 17 -0.44 -6.10 5.58
C TYR A 17 0.15 -6.39 6.97
N ALA A 18 0.98 -5.48 7.46
CA ALA A 18 1.53 -5.54 8.79
C ALA A 18 1.14 -4.28 9.55
N ASN A 19 0.30 -4.44 10.58
CA ASN A 19 -0.16 -3.33 11.41
C ASN A 19 1.03 -2.62 12.07
N GLY A 20 1.08 -1.29 11.92
CA GLY A 20 2.15 -0.44 12.46
C GLY A 20 3.48 -0.52 11.72
N ARG A 21 3.53 -1.20 10.56
CA ARG A 21 4.71 -1.23 9.69
C ARG A 21 4.40 -0.54 8.36
N PRO A 22 5.34 0.25 7.81
CA PRO A 22 5.16 0.83 6.49
C PRO A 22 5.08 -0.26 5.43
N LEU A 23 4.34 -0.01 4.34
CA LEU A 23 4.24 -0.96 3.22
C LEU A 23 5.64 -1.37 2.74
N PRO A 24 5.83 -2.60 2.24
CA PRO A 24 7.09 -3.00 1.62
C PRO A 24 7.48 -2.02 0.49
N PRO A 25 8.77 -1.67 0.35
CA PRO A 25 9.23 -0.75 -0.68
C PRO A 25 8.86 -1.22 -2.10
N MET A 26 8.87 -2.53 -2.37
CA MET A 26 8.41 -3.07 -3.67
C MET A 26 6.95 -2.72 -3.99
N THR A 27 6.05 -2.80 -2.99
CA THR A 27 4.64 -2.45 -3.17
C THR A 27 4.48 -0.95 -3.40
N ARG A 28 5.25 -0.13 -2.66
CA ARG A 28 5.31 1.31 -2.84
C ARG A 28 5.76 1.72 -4.25
N TRP A 29 6.82 1.11 -4.77
CA TRP A 29 7.30 1.31 -6.14
C TRP A 29 6.25 0.90 -7.19
N ARG A 30 5.55 -0.21 -6.98
CA ARG A 30 4.48 -0.65 -7.88
C ARG A 30 3.27 0.28 -7.89
N ILE A 31 2.88 0.84 -6.73
CA ILE A 31 1.84 1.88 -6.65
C ILE A 31 2.23 3.07 -7.54
N LEU A 32 3.47 3.53 -7.42
CA LEU A 32 4.00 4.66 -8.19
C LEU A 32 4.06 4.37 -9.69
N GLN A 33 4.57 3.21 -10.10
CA GLN A 33 4.64 2.85 -11.52
C GLN A 33 3.25 2.82 -12.18
N LEU A 34 2.26 2.22 -11.53
CA LEU A 34 0.91 2.16 -12.08
C LEU A 34 0.24 3.54 -12.10
N ALA A 35 0.47 4.37 -11.08
CA ALA A 35 0.00 5.75 -11.05
C ALA A 35 0.60 6.57 -12.21
N LEU A 36 1.90 6.45 -12.45
CA LEU A 36 2.61 7.12 -13.56
C LEU A 36 2.12 6.62 -14.94
N MET A 37 1.71 5.36 -15.05
CA MET A 37 1.08 4.81 -16.24
C MET A 37 -0.37 5.28 -16.45
N GLY A 38 -0.91 6.12 -15.56
CA GLY A 38 -2.26 6.67 -15.68
C GLY A 38 -3.37 5.71 -15.23
N TYR A 39 -3.04 4.63 -14.50
CA TYR A 39 -4.06 3.75 -13.94
C TYR A 39 -4.85 4.48 -12.86
N ARG A 40 -6.17 4.24 -12.83
CA ARG A 40 -7.03 4.81 -11.81
C ARG A 40 -6.68 4.21 -10.45
N PRO A 41 -6.75 5.00 -9.36
CA PRO A 41 -6.38 4.57 -8.02
C PRO A 41 -7.16 3.33 -7.54
N CYS A 42 -8.44 3.23 -7.93
CA CYS A 42 -9.27 2.06 -7.63
C CYS A 42 -8.77 0.77 -8.32
N ASP A 43 -8.27 0.88 -9.55
CA ASP A 43 -7.76 -0.25 -10.31
C ASP A 43 -6.39 -0.68 -9.76
N ILE A 44 -5.58 0.27 -9.29
CA ILE A 44 -4.29 -0.01 -8.64
C ILE A 44 -4.48 -0.70 -7.29
N SER A 45 -5.41 -0.23 -6.45
CA SER A 45 -5.75 -0.86 -5.17
C SER A 45 -6.18 -2.33 -5.36
N ARG A 46 -6.91 -2.63 -6.43
CA ARG A 46 -7.29 -4.01 -6.79
C ARG A 46 -6.10 -4.83 -7.29
N HIS A 47 -5.24 -4.29 -8.15
CA HIS A 47 -4.07 -5.01 -8.68
C HIS A 47 -3.05 -5.37 -7.59
N LEU A 48 -2.87 -4.48 -6.62
CA LEU A 48 -1.89 -4.68 -5.55
C LEU A 48 -2.50 -5.30 -4.30
N LEU A 49 -3.82 -5.54 -4.31
CA LEU A 49 -4.58 -6.04 -3.17
C LEU A 49 -4.30 -5.20 -1.92
N VAL A 50 -4.22 -3.86 -2.07
CA VAL A 50 -3.91 -2.92 -0.98
C VAL A 50 -5.16 -2.11 -0.66
N SER A 51 -5.50 -2.00 0.63
CA SER A 51 -6.63 -1.19 1.08
C SER A 51 -6.52 0.28 0.63
N HIS A 52 -7.64 0.89 0.26
CA HIS A 52 -7.72 2.28 -0.24
C HIS A 52 -6.96 3.29 0.63
N GLY A 53 -7.04 3.18 1.97
CA GLY A 53 -6.34 4.07 2.88
C GLY A 53 -4.80 3.97 2.80
N CYS A 54 -4.27 2.76 2.58
CA CYS A 54 -2.83 2.55 2.40
C CYS A 54 -2.33 3.09 1.05
N TYR A 55 -3.14 2.97 0.00
CA TYR A 55 -2.85 3.57 -1.30
C TYR A 55 -2.83 5.10 -1.20
N TYR A 56 -3.87 5.70 -0.62
CA TYR A 56 -3.98 7.16 -0.49
C TYR A 56 -2.84 7.75 0.32
N TYR A 57 -2.43 7.11 1.42
CA TYR A 57 -1.28 7.58 2.21
C TYR A 57 0.00 7.66 1.36
N HIS A 58 0.27 6.66 0.52
CA HIS A 58 1.49 6.66 -0.29
C HIS A 58 1.37 7.56 -1.53
N TYR A 59 0.22 7.56 -2.19
CA TYR A 59 -0.07 8.38 -3.35
C TYR A 59 -0.08 9.88 -3.01
N TYR A 60 -0.75 10.29 -1.92
CA TYR A 60 -0.76 11.68 -1.46
C TYR A 60 0.61 12.14 -0.98
N CYS A 61 1.37 11.29 -0.27
CA CYS A 61 2.75 11.61 0.09
C CYS A 61 3.59 11.89 -1.15
N TYR A 62 3.44 11.15 -2.25
CA TYR A 62 4.19 11.40 -3.48
C TYR A 62 3.72 12.66 -4.21
N TYR A 63 2.41 12.86 -4.36
CA TYR A 63 1.84 14.06 -5.01
C TYR A 63 2.01 15.36 -4.21
N ASN A 64 2.25 15.31 -2.90
CA ASN A 64 2.55 16.50 -2.08
C ASN A 64 4.06 16.73 -1.87
N TYR A 65 4.92 15.78 -2.27
CA TYR A 65 6.38 15.95 -2.27
C TYR A 65 6.95 16.35 -3.64
N TYR A 66 6.07 16.50 -4.65
CA TYR A 66 6.36 17.06 -5.97
C TYR A 66 5.53 18.32 -6.20
#